data_AF-V8NRZ1-F1
#
_entry.id   AF-V8NRZ1-F1
#
_cell.length_a   1.000
_cell.length_b   1.000
_cell.length_c   1.000
_cell.angle_alpha   90.00
_cell.angle_beta   90.00
_cell.angle_gamma   90.00
#
_symmetry.space_group_name_H-M   'P 1'
#
loop_
_entity.id
_entity.type
_entity.pdbx_description
1 polymer ?
#
loop_
_entity_poly.entity_id
_entity_poly.type
_entity_poly.pdbx_seq_one_letter_code
_entity_poly.pdbx_strand_id
1 'polypeptide(L)'
;CHGSPCASLLGGPDLEKGAAAAAQLPWARLTSHRHLSSLLQEHDIETPYGLLHVVLRGSARGNRPALLTYHDVGLNHKLCFNTLFNSEEMQEITKHFVVCHVDAPGQQSGASQFPQGYQYPSMDQLAAMLPSVVQHFGFKYVIGIGVGAGAYVLAKFALIFPDLVEGLVLINVDPNAKGWIDWAASKLSGLTSTLSDMVLSHLFSQEELANNMELVQSYRQQIASTVNQFNLQLFWSMYNSRRDLEMNRPGSAPNAKTLRCPVMLVVGDNAPAEDGVVECNSKLDPTTTTFLKMADSGGLPQVTQDRRLSGGSVPSASMTRLARSRTASLTSASSVDGSRPRACTHSESSEAMGQINHTMEVSC
;
A
#
# COMPACT_ATOMS: atom_id res chain seq x y z
N CYS A 1 27.17 50.06 -56.28
CA CYS A 1 26.49 48.76 -56.43
C CYS A 1 26.49 48.04 -55.09
N HIS A 2 25.34 47.47 -54.72
CA HIS A 2 24.90 47.18 -53.35
C HIS A 2 25.82 46.31 -52.48
N GLY A 3 25.86 46.69 -51.20
CA GLY A 3 26.22 45.85 -50.07
C GLY A 3 25.00 45.58 -49.16
N SER A 4 25.06 44.44 -48.49
CA SER A 4 24.42 44.10 -47.21
C SER A 4 25.56 43.94 -46.17
N PRO A 5 25.35 43.99 -44.83
CA PRO A 5 24.31 43.22 -44.12
C PRO A 5 23.70 43.87 -42.84
N CYS A 6 22.76 43.13 -42.24
CA CYS A 6 22.04 43.36 -40.96
C CYS A 6 22.89 43.78 -39.75
N ALA A 7 22.34 44.70 -38.93
CA ALA A 7 21.87 44.44 -37.55
C ALA A 7 21.44 45.75 -36.81
N SER A 8 20.53 45.60 -35.84
CA SER A 8 20.30 46.42 -34.61
C SER A 8 19.08 47.38 -34.48
N LEU A 9 18.21 47.01 -33.52
CA LEU A 9 17.55 47.76 -32.42
C LEU A 9 16.80 49.08 -32.69
N LEU A 10 15.50 49.11 -32.36
CA LEU A 10 14.89 50.13 -31.48
C LEU A 10 13.68 49.55 -30.74
N GLY A 11 13.79 49.46 -29.41
CA GLY A 11 12.68 49.27 -28.48
C GLY A 11 12.06 50.62 -28.08
N GLY A 12 10.76 50.60 -27.76
CA GLY A 12 10.02 51.76 -27.26
C GLY A 12 9.14 51.38 -26.05
N PRO A 13 8.80 52.34 -25.16
CA PRO A 13 8.26 52.10 -23.81
C PRO A 13 6.76 51.79 -23.74
N ASP A 14 6.12 51.44 -24.86
CA ASP A 14 4.66 51.23 -24.91
C ASP A 14 4.22 49.76 -24.77
N LEU A 15 5.16 48.82 -24.62
CA LEU A 15 4.84 47.40 -24.36
C LEU A 15 4.57 47.12 -22.87
N GLU A 16 5.15 47.90 -21.94
CA GLU A 16 4.94 47.71 -20.50
C GLU A 16 3.58 48.21 -20.01
N LYS A 17 3.01 49.24 -20.63
CA LYS A 17 1.67 49.75 -20.26
C LYS A 17 0.53 48.83 -20.71
N GLY A 18 0.70 48.11 -21.82
CA GLY A 18 -0.25 47.09 -22.28
C GLY A 18 -0.26 45.85 -21.38
N ALA A 19 0.93 45.42 -20.93
CA ALA A 19 1.06 44.27 -20.02
C ALA A 19 0.46 44.53 -18.62
N ALA A 20 0.61 45.76 -18.10
CA ALA A 20 0.05 46.14 -16.80
C ALA A 20 -1.49 46.27 -16.80
N ALA A 21 -2.10 46.68 -17.92
CA ALA A 21 -3.55 46.77 -18.05
C ALA A 21 -4.22 45.38 -18.23
N ALA A 22 -3.56 44.44 -18.90
CA ALA A 22 -4.07 43.07 -19.06
C ALA A 22 -4.12 42.30 -17.73
N ALA A 23 -3.24 42.59 -16.78
CA ALA A 23 -3.17 41.93 -15.47
C ALA A 23 -4.31 42.30 -14.49
N GLN A 24 -5.15 43.30 -14.83
CA GLN A 24 -6.27 43.77 -14.00
C GLN A 24 -7.64 43.22 -14.44
N LEU A 25 -7.69 42.46 -15.54
CA LEU A 25 -8.92 41.83 -16.00
C LEU A 25 -9.23 40.58 -15.15
N PRO A 26 -10.49 40.36 -14.70
CA PRO A 26 -10.84 39.24 -13.80
C PRO A 26 -10.51 37.85 -14.37
N TRP A 27 -10.45 37.72 -15.70
CA TRP A 27 -10.14 36.47 -16.39
C TRP A 27 -8.63 36.27 -16.65
N ALA A 28 -7.79 37.30 -16.55
CA ALA A 28 -6.34 37.18 -16.71
C ALA A 28 -5.66 36.51 -15.49
N ARG A 29 -6.39 36.26 -14.40
CA ARG A 29 -5.98 35.39 -13.29
C ARG A 29 -6.15 33.89 -13.58
N LEU A 30 -6.75 33.50 -14.71
CA LEU A 30 -7.04 32.10 -15.04
C LEU A 30 -6.00 31.42 -15.95
N THR A 31 -4.93 32.11 -16.33
CA THR A 31 -3.83 31.50 -17.11
C THR A 31 -2.50 31.73 -16.39
N SER A 32 -2.37 31.09 -15.24
CA SER A 32 -1.06 30.80 -14.64
C SER A 32 -1.03 29.30 -14.39
N HIS A 33 0.12 28.68 -14.64
CA HIS A 33 0.49 27.32 -14.19
C HIS A 33 0.49 27.18 -12.64
N ARG A 34 -0.41 27.87 -11.93
CA ARG A 34 -0.47 28.08 -10.46
C ARG A 34 -1.87 27.82 -9.88
N HIS A 35 -2.62 26.87 -10.42
CA HIS A 35 -3.95 26.55 -9.89
C HIS A 35 -4.18 25.09 -9.51
N LEU A 36 -3.11 24.36 -9.14
CA LEU A 36 -3.22 23.07 -8.46
C LEU A 36 -1.97 22.70 -7.62
N SER A 37 -1.23 23.68 -7.07
CA SER A 37 -0.54 23.40 -5.81
C SER A 37 -1.62 23.34 -4.74
N SER A 38 -2.29 22.20 -4.59
CA SER A 38 -3.06 21.93 -3.39
C SER A 38 -2.19 22.33 -2.20
N LEU A 39 -2.65 23.25 -1.34
CA LEU A 39 -1.85 23.82 -0.25
C LEU A 39 -1.20 22.69 0.55
N LEU A 40 0.09 22.44 0.27
CA LEU A 40 0.92 21.51 1.03
C LEU A 40 1.13 22.13 2.40
N GLN A 41 0.63 21.48 3.44
CA GLN A 41 0.79 21.95 4.81
C GLN A 41 1.47 20.86 5.62
N GLU A 42 2.63 21.19 6.17
CA GLU A 42 3.36 20.32 7.08
C GLU A 42 2.96 20.66 8.52
N HIS A 43 2.73 19.63 9.33
CA HIS A 43 2.35 19.74 10.73
C HIS A 43 3.15 18.74 11.55
N ASP A 44 3.60 19.14 12.74
CA ASP A 44 4.14 18.22 13.75
C ASP A 44 3.08 18.05 14.84
N ILE A 45 2.47 16.87 14.91
CA ILE A 45 1.36 16.60 15.81
C ILE A 45 1.90 15.97 17.09
N GLU A 46 1.60 16.56 18.24
CA GLU A 46 1.87 15.97 19.54
C GLU A 46 0.99 14.74 19.77
N THR A 47 1.63 13.63 20.14
CA THR A 47 0.96 12.37 20.47
C THR A 47 1.49 11.84 21.80
N PRO A 48 0.82 10.85 22.43
CA PRO A 48 1.32 10.23 23.67
C PRO A 48 2.73 9.62 23.57
N TYR A 49 3.25 9.41 22.35
CA TYR A 49 4.54 8.75 22.10
C TYR A 49 5.53 9.64 21.34
N GLY A 50 5.33 10.97 21.40
CA GLY A 50 6.19 11.98 20.76
C GLY A 50 5.55 12.67 19.57
N LEU A 51 6.33 13.48 18.87
CA LEU A 51 5.88 14.21 17.69
C LEU A 51 5.73 13.28 16.49
N LEU A 52 4.64 13.44 15.76
CA LEU A 52 4.39 12.76 14.50
C LEU A 52 4.28 13.79 13.38
N HIS A 53 5.21 13.74 12.44
CA HIS A 53 5.22 14.63 11.28
C HIS A 53 4.19 14.16 10.26
N VAL A 54 3.37 15.10 9.77
CA VAL A 54 2.36 14.82 8.75
C VAL A 54 2.32 15.92 7.70
N VAL A 55 2.02 15.53 6.46
CA VAL A 55 1.86 16.43 5.33
C VAL A 55 0.45 16.33 4.77
N LEU A 56 -0.30 17.41 4.87
CA LEU A 56 -1.65 17.53 4.35
C LEU A 56 -1.62 18.07 2.92
N ARG A 57 -2.31 17.38 2.01
CA ARG A 57 -2.55 17.78 0.62
C ARG A 57 -4.04 17.84 0.34
N GLY A 58 -4.45 18.80 -0.47
CA GLY A 58 -5.85 19.02 -0.82
C GLY A 58 -6.60 19.82 0.24
N SER A 59 -7.93 19.85 0.11
CA SER A 59 -8.81 20.51 1.07
C SER A 59 -10.01 19.62 1.29
N ALA A 60 -10.37 19.40 2.56
CA ALA A 60 -11.52 18.58 2.91
C ALA A 60 -12.80 19.19 2.31
N ARG A 61 -13.50 18.41 1.48
CA ARG A 61 -14.78 18.80 0.87
C ARG A 61 -15.91 17.98 1.46
N GLY A 62 -16.77 18.64 2.23
CA GLY A 62 -17.94 18.01 2.85
C GLY A 62 -17.56 16.96 3.89
N ASN A 63 -18.37 15.91 4.01
CA ASN A 63 -18.22 14.84 4.99
C ASN A 63 -17.51 13.59 4.41
N ARG A 64 -16.58 13.78 3.47
CA ARG A 64 -15.80 12.68 2.86
C ARG A 64 -14.69 12.21 3.80
N PRO A 65 -14.32 10.93 3.77
CA PRO A 65 -13.18 10.41 4.54
C PRO A 65 -11.88 11.12 4.11
N ALA A 66 -10.92 11.22 5.02
CA ALA A 66 -9.54 11.57 4.66
C ALA A 66 -8.79 10.33 4.17
N LEU A 67 -7.93 10.47 3.16
CA LEU A 67 -6.97 9.44 2.79
C LEU A 67 -5.76 9.56 3.72
N LEU A 68 -5.50 8.57 4.56
CA LEU A 68 -4.38 8.55 5.50
C LEU A 68 -3.33 7.57 4.99
N THR A 69 -2.11 8.04 4.68
CA THR A 69 -1.04 7.16 4.19
C THR A 69 0.02 6.88 5.24
N TYR A 70 0.53 5.65 5.30
CA TYR A 70 1.66 5.29 6.17
C TYR A 70 2.69 4.46 5.39
N HIS A 71 3.94 4.92 5.38
CA HIS A 71 4.99 4.36 4.52
C HIS A 71 5.67 3.11 5.11
N ASP A 72 6.47 2.43 4.29
CA ASP A 72 7.30 1.30 4.72
C ASP A 72 8.66 1.74 5.29
N VAL A 73 9.40 0.82 5.90
CA VAL A 73 10.74 1.06 6.43
C VAL A 73 11.73 1.42 5.32
N GLY A 74 12.61 2.38 5.59
CA GLY A 74 13.57 2.93 4.61
C GLY A 74 12.99 4.01 3.73
N LEU A 75 11.66 4.16 3.73
CA LEU A 75 10.97 5.17 2.96
C LEU A 75 10.47 6.28 3.90
N ASN A 76 9.93 7.32 3.28
CA ASN A 76 9.04 8.29 3.89
C ASN A 76 7.87 8.51 2.92
N HIS A 77 6.95 9.41 3.21
CA HIS A 77 5.80 9.63 2.34
C HIS A 77 6.20 10.01 0.91
N LYS A 78 7.29 10.76 0.73
CA LYS A 78 7.77 11.17 -0.59
C LYS A 78 8.24 9.95 -1.39
N LEU A 79 9.14 9.16 -0.80
CA LEU A 79 9.71 7.98 -1.45
C LEU A 79 8.67 6.89 -1.68
N CYS A 80 7.68 6.76 -0.78
CA CYS A 80 6.71 5.69 -0.81
C CYS A 80 5.50 5.98 -1.71
N PHE A 81 5.03 7.24 -1.74
CA PHE A 81 3.72 7.58 -2.30
C PHE A 81 3.72 8.68 -3.36
N ASN A 82 4.79 9.48 -3.53
CA ASN A 82 4.72 10.57 -4.51
C ASN A 82 4.49 10.08 -5.93
N THR A 83 5.10 8.97 -6.35
CA THR A 83 4.86 8.40 -7.69
C THR A 83 3.37 8.12 -7.87
N LEU A 84 2.79 7.32 -6.97
CA LEU A 84 1.36 6.99 -7.00
C LEU A 84 0.46 8.24 -6.98
N PHE A 85 0.64 9.15 -6.03
CA PHE A 85 -0.28 10.29 -5.86
C PHE A 85 -0.08 11.42 -6.87
N ASN A 86 1.03 11.40 -7.62
CA ASN A 86 1.29 12.36 -8.69
C ASN A 86 0.90 11.83 -10.09
N SER A 87 0.47 10.57 -10.21
CA SER A 87 -0.07 10.04 -11.47
C SER A 87 -1.37 10.79 -11.85
N GLU A 88 -1.64 10.91 -13.15
CA GLU A 88 -2.83 11.61 -13.64
C GLU A 88 -4.12 10.94 -13.15
N GLU A 89 -4.13 9.60 -13.12
CA GLU A 89 -5.28 8.81 -12.66
C GLU A 89 -5.57 9.04 -11.18
N MET A 90 -4.52 9.04 -10.35
CA MET A 90 -4.68 9.25 -8.90
C MET A 90 -5.00 10.71 -8.57
N GLN A 91 -4.53 11.69 -9.34
CA GLN A 91 -4.92 13.09 -9.15
C GLN A 91 -6.42 13.31 -9.41
N GLU A 92 -6.98 12.63 -10.41
CA GLU A 92 -8.42 12.67 -10.69
C GLU A 92 -9.26 12.09 -9.55
N ILE A 93 -8.75 11.08 -8.84
CA ILE A 93 -9.41 10.52 -7.66
C ILE A 93 -9.22 11.47 -6.46
N THR A 94 -7.98 11.86 -6.18
CA THR A 94 -7.59 12.57 -4.96
C THR A 94 -8.04 14.02 -4.92
N LYS A 95 -8.42 14.65 -6.04
CA LYS A 95 -9.05 15.99 -6.05
C LYS A 95 -10.32 16.09 -5.22
N HIS A 96 -10.93 14.95 -4.90
CA HIS A 96 -12.14 14.87 -4.09
C HIS A 96 -11.90 14.52 -2.62
N PHE A 97 -10.66 14.24 -2.22
CA PHE A 97 -10.30 13.86 -0.87
C PHE A 97 -9.26 14.82 -0.30
N VAL A 98 -9.17 14.88 1.03
CA VAL A 98 -7.97 15.38 1.69
C VAL A 98 -7.03 14.20 1.87
N VAL A 99 -5.74 14.39 1.56
CA VAL A 99 -4.71 13.36 1.72
C VAL A 99 -3.80 13.79 2.86
N CYS A 100 -3.71 12.97 3.90
CA CYS A 100 -2.85 13.15 5.05
C CYS A 100 -1.74 12.10 4.99
N HIS A 101 -0.54 12.54 4.63
CA HIS A 101 0.63 11.68 4.61
C HIS A 101 1.30 11.66 5.99
N VAL A 102 1.46 10.49 6.59
CA VAL A 102 2.17 10.32 7.86
C VAL A 102 3.60 9.88 7.58
N ASP A 103 4.56 10.59 8.16
CA ASP A 103 5.94 10.11 8.28
C ASP A 103 6.15 9.49 9.67
N ALA A 104 6.62 8.25 9.71
CA ALA A 104 6.98 7.60 10.96
C ALA A 104 8.03 8.45 11.72
N PRO A 105 8.06 8.40 13.06
CA PRO A 105 8.94 9.27 13.85
C PRO A 105 10.39 9.25 13.37
N GLY A 106 10.92 10.42 13.05
CA GLY A 106 12.31 10.61 12.61
C GLY A 106 12.63 10.14 11.19
N GLN A 107 11.62 9.76 10.40
CA GLN A 107 11.77 9.35 8.99
C GLN A 107 11.46 10.47 7.99
N GLN A 108 10.89 11.59 8.45
CA GLN A 108 10.64 12.75 7.60
C GLN A 108 11.93 13.35 7.03
N SER A 109 11.82 14.04 5.90
CA SER A 109 12.98 14.68 5.24
C SER A 109 13.64 15.69 6.18
N GLY A 110 14.95 15.58 6.40
CA GLY A 110 15.68 16.52 7.26
C GLY A 110 15.49 16.30 8.77
N ALA A 111 14.92 15.16 9.19
CA ALA A 111 14.77 14.83 10.59
C ALA A 111 16.12 14.81 11.34
N SER A 112 16.16 15.47 12.50
CA SER A 112 17.29 15.40 13.41
C SER A 112 17.47 13.98 13.95
N GLN A 113 18.72 13.60 14.22
CA GLN A 113 19.02 12.33 14.86
C GLN A 113 18.47 12.30 16.29
N PHE A 114 17.79 11.21 16.67
CA PHE A 114 17.39 10.97 18.06
C PHE A 114 18.62 10.77 18.98
N PRO A 115 18.52 11.09 20.28
CA PRO A 115 19.62 10.87 21.21
C PRO A 115 19.94 9.38 21.36
N GLN A 116 21.17 9.07 21.79
CA GLN A 116 21.53 7.70 22.14
C GLN A 116 20.63 7.17 23.27
N GLY A 117 20.22 5.91 23.16
CA GLY A 117 19.30 5.29 24.12
C GLY A 117 17.84 5.72 23.99
N TYR A 118 17.48 6.50 22.95
CA TYR A 118 16.08 6.86 22.69
C TYR A 118 15.21 5.60 22.55
N GLN A 119 14.10 5.59 23.28
CA GLN A 119 13.11 4.51 23.22
C GLN A 119 12.15 4.80 22.07
N TYR A 120 12.40 4.18 20.92
CA TYR A 120 11.53 4.33 19.75
C TYR A 120 10.16 3.67 20.01
N PRO A 121 9.04 4.28 19.55
CA PRO A 121 7.72 3.68 19.74
C PRO A 121 7.62 2.28 19.11
N SER A 122 7.02 1.34 19.83
CA SER A 122 6.70 0.02 19.28
C SER A 122 5.67 0.12 18.15
N MET A 123 5.50 -0.92 17.34
CA MET A 123 4.50 -0.93 16.26
C MET A 123 3.07 -0.68 16.78
N ASP A 124 2.76 -1.18 17.98
CA ASP A 124 1.47 -0.94 18.65
C ASP A 124 1.32 0.52 19.09
N GLN A 125 2.41 1.13 19.58
CA GLN A 125 2.43 2.54 19.95
C GLN A 125 2.33 3.45 18.72
N LEU A 126 3.00 3.13 17.61
CA LEU A 126 2.87 3.84 16.34
C LEU A 126 1.41 3.87 15.86
N ALA A 127 0.70 2.75 15.95
CA ALA A 127 -0.73 2.69 15.63
C ALA A 127 -1.58 3.56 16.58
N ALA A 128 -1.22 3.60 17.87
CA ALA A 128 -1.88 4.41 18.89
C ALA A 128 -1.57 5.92 18.80
N MET A 129 -0.63 6.35 17.93
CA MET A 129 -0.40 7.77 17.62
C MET A 129 -1.44 8.33 16.62
N LEU A 130 -2.02 7.47 15.77
CA LEU A 130 -2.92 7.90 14.69
C LEU A 130 -4.24 8.55 15.14
N PRO A 131 -4.87 8.19 16.27
CA PRO A 131 -6.03 8.93 16.79
C PRO A 131 -5.74 10.43 16.99
N SER A 132 -4.52 10.80 17.42
CA SER A 132 -4.13 12.21 17.58
C SER A 132 -4.15 12.95 16.25
N VAL A 133 -3.75 12.30 15.15
CA VAL A 133 -3.81 12.87 13.79
C VAL A 133 -5.25 13.08 13.35
N VAL A 134 -6.09 12.06 13.52
CA VAL A 134 -7.53 12.10 13.19
C VAL A 134 -8.23 13.22 13.97
N GLN A 135 -7.95 13.34 15.27
CA GLN A 135 -8.52 14.37 16.13
C GLN A 135 -8.02 15.77 15.77
N HIS A 136 -6.71 15.93 15.54
CA HIS A 136 -6.10 17.23 15.23
C HIS A 136 -6.74 17.90 14.03
N PHE A 137 -7.00 17.16 12.95
CA PHE A 137 -7.64 17.68 11.75
C PHE A 137 -9.18 17.57 11.76
N GLY A 138 -9.77 17.01 12.82
CA GLY A 138 -11.22 16.81 12.91
C GLY A 138 -11.78 15.85 11.87
N PHE A 139 -11.01 14.85 11.45
CA PHE A 139 -11.51 13.82 10.53
C PHE A 139 -12.53 12.95 11.24
N LYS A 140 -13.69 12.74 10.61
CA LYS A 140 -14.71 11.83 11.15
C LYS A 140 -14.28 10.37 11.07
N TYR A 141 -13.64 10.00 9.97
CA TYR A 141 -13.08 8.68 9.68
C TYR A 141 -12.08 8.78 8.52
N VAL A 142 -11.23 7.76 8.37
CA VAL A 142 -10.18 7.71 7.34
C VAL A 142 -10.27 6.46 6.47
N ILE A 143 -9.76 6.56 5.25
CA ILE A 143 -9.37 5.41 4.43
C ILE A 143 -7.85 5.32 4.49
N GLY A 144 -7.33 4.22 5.04
CA GLY A 144 -5.89 4.02 5.22
C GLY A 144 -5.23 3.41 3.99
N ILE A 145 -4.07 3.91 3.58
CA ILE A 145 -3.22 3.33 2.52
C ILE A 145 -1.83 3.10 3.11
N GLY A 146 -1.46 1.83 3.31
CA GLY A 146 -0.21 1.45 3.95
C GLY A 146 0.65 0.57 3.07
N VAL A 147 1.97 0.69 3.20
CA VAL A 147 2.95 -0.21 2.58
C VAL A 147 3.80 -0.87 3.67
N GLY A 148 3.93 -2.19 3.65
CA GLY A 148 4.77 -2.98 4.58
C GLY A 148 4.53 -2.64 6.04
N ALA A 149 5.50 -2.03 6.72
CA ALA A 149 5.37 -1.56 8.09
C ALA A 149 4.18 -0.61 8.28
N GLY A 150 3.93 0.29 7.34
CA GLY A 150 2.77 1.18 7.38
C GLY A 150 1.45 0.45 7.19
N ALA A 151 1.43 -0.63 6.40
CA ALA A 151 0.25 -1.49 6.28
C ALA A 151 -0.04 -2.22 7.60
N TYR A 152 1.00 -2.72 8.27
CA TYR A 152 0.88 -3.30 9.61
C TYR A 152 0.34 -2.26 10.63
N VAL A 153 0.90 -1.05 10.66
CA VAL A 153 0.47 0.02 11.58
C VAL A 153 -1.00 0.37 11.35
N LEU A 154 -1.43 0.55 10.09
CA LEU A 154 -2.82 0.89 9.78
C LEU A 154 -3.79 -0.25 10.08
N ALA A 155 -3.39 -1.51 9.84
CA ALA A 155 -4.19 -2.66 10.23
C ALA A 155 -4.34 -2.73 11.76
N LYS A 156 -3.26 -2.53 12.52
CA LYS A 156 -3.30 -2.46 13.98
C LYS A 156 -4.18 -1.30 14.47
N PHE A 157 -4.09 -0.13 13.85
CA PHE A 157 -4.93 1.02 14.14
C PHE A 157 -6.41 0.71 13.95
N ALA A 158 -6.80 0.09 12.83
CA ALA A 158 -8.17 -0.34 12.57
C ALA A 158 -8.66 -1.44 13.52
N LEU A 159 -7.77 -2.29 14.03
CA LEU A 159 -8.10 -3.29 15.05
C LEU A 159 -8.34 -2.65 16.43
N ILE A 160 -7.72 -1.51 16.74
CA ILE A 160 -7.86 -0.81 18.03
C ILE A 160 -9.02 0.19 17.98
N PHE A 161 -9.15 0.94 16.88
CA PHE A 161 -10.13 2.02 16.70
C PHE A 161 -10.96 1.80 15.42
N PRO A 162 -11.77 0.72 15.36
CA PRO A 162 -12.50 0.35 14.13
C PRO A 162 -13.47 1.44 13.66
N ASP A 163 -13.99 2.26 14.58
CA ASP A 163 -14.96 3.31 14.25
C ASP A 163 -14.32 4.53 13.54
N LEU A 164 -12.99 4.62 13.52
CA LEU A 164 -12.25 5.68 12.83
C LEU A 164 -11.81 5.28 11.41
N VAL A 165 -12.03 4.03 10.99
CA VAL A 165 -11.51 3.50 9.72
C VAL A 165 -12.65 2.99 8.83
N GLU A 166 -12.85 3.66 7.70
CA GLU A 166 -13.86 3.26 6.70
C GLU A 166 -13.35 2.22 5.71
N GLY A 167 -12.04 2.12 5.51
CA GLY A 167 -11.44 1.14 4.60
C GLY A 167 -9.92 1.15 4.65
N LEU A 168 -9.31 0.07 4.18
CA LEU A 168 -7.86 -0.09 4.14
C LEU A 168 -7.38 -0.59 2.77
N VAL A 169 -6.27 -0.02 2.30
CA VAL A 169 -5.44 -0.56 1.22
C VAL A 169 -4.11 -0.97 1.84
N LEU A 170 -3.83 -2.27 1.89
CA LEU A 170 -2.67 -2.84 2.56
C LEU A 170 -1.75 -3.47 1.52
N ILE A 171 -0.70 -2.74 1.16
CA ILE A 171 0.32 -3.17 0.20
C ILE A 171 1.43 -3.88 0.95
N ASN A 172 1.79 -5.10 0.53
CA ASN A 172 2.90 -5.87 1.11
C ASN A 172 2.81 -6.06 2.64
N VAL A 173 1.60 -6.19 3.18
CA VAL A 173 1.41 -6.42 4.61
C VAL A 173 1.87 -7.82 5.02
N ASP A 174 2.61 -7.89 6.13
CA ASP A 174 2.88 -9.14 6.84
C ASP A 174 2.28 -9.06 8.25
N PRO A 175 1.23 -9.84 8.55
CA PRO A 175 0.50 -9.74 9.82
C PRO A 175 1.20 -10.46 10.98
N ASN A 176 2.32 -11.16 10.73
CA ASN A 176 2.95 -12.04 11.70
C ASN A 176 4.25 -11.43 12.26
N ALA A 177 4.64 -11.92 13.44
CA ALA A 177 5.98 -11.78 13.96
C ALA A 177 6.98 -12.43 13.02
N LYS A 178 8.18 -11.86 12.94
CA LYS A 178 9.25 -12.42 12.10
C LYS A 178 9.61 -13.82 12.60
N GLY A 179 9.53 -14.81 11.71
CA GLY A 179 9.89 -16.19 12.02
C GLY A 179 11.33 -16.30 12.53
N TRP A 180 11.61 -17.27 13.39
CA TRP A 180 12.95 -17.45 13.99
C TRP A 180 14.05 -17.68 12.94
N ILE A 181 13.70 -18.30 11.80
CA ILE A 181 14.60 -18.51 10.65
C ILE A 181 14.92 -17.17 9.99
N ASP A 182 13.90 -16.37 9.68
CA ASP A 182 14.07 -15.06 9.07
C ASP A 182 14.81 -14.10 10.01
N TRP A 183 14.58 -14.22 11.32
CA TRP A 183 15.32 -13.50 12.33
C TRP A 183 16.80 -13.88 12.30
N ALA A 184 17.13 -15.18 12.30
CA ALA A 184 18.51 -15.65 12.26
C ALA A 184 19.22 -15.24 10.96
N ALA A 185 18.54 -15.39 9.81
CA ALA A 185 19.03 -14.92 8.52
C ALA A 185 19.31 -13.42 8.54
N SER A 186 18.42 -12.62 9.14
CA SER A 186 18.63 -11.16 9.26
C SER A 186 19.76 -10.77 10.23
N LYS A 187 20.05 -11.59 11.24
CA LYS A 187 21.20 -11.39 12.12
C LYS A 187 22.52 -11.72 11.42
N LEU A 188 22.53 -12.77 10.61
CA LEU A 188 23.70 -13.15 9.81
C LEU A 188 23.98 -12.13 8.70
N SER A 189 22.95 -11.68 7.98
CA SER A 189 23.11 -10.62 6.98
C SER A 189 23.53 -9.30 7.64
N GLY A 190 23.03 -8.97 8.83
CA GLY A 190 23.45 -7.78 9.58
C GLY A 190 24.93 -7.73 9.99
N LEU A 191 25.66 -8.85 9.91
CA LEU A 191 27.11 -8.87 10.14
C LEU A 191 27.93 -8.46 8.91
N THR A 192 27.37 -8.57 7.71
CA THR A 192 28.09 -8.39 6.43
C THR A 192 27.46 -7.34 5.51
N SER A 193 26.25 -6.87 5.81
CA SER A 193 25.49 -5.93 4.97
C SER A 193 25.23 -4.58 5.67
N THR A 194 25.12 -3.53 4.86
CA THR A 194 24.74 -2.20 5.36
C THR A 194 23.25 -2.17 5.68
N LEU A 195 22.80 -1.21 6.50
CA LEU A 195 21.37 -1.01 6.78
C LEU A 195 20.56 -0.80 5.49
N SER A 196 21.08 -0.01 4.55
CA SER A 196 20.45 0.19 3.25
C SER A 196 20.27 -1.11 2.49
N ASP A 197 21.26 -2.01 2.47
CA ASP A 197 21.15 -3.29 1.77
C ASP A 197 20.15 -4.25 2.44
N MET A 198 20.09 -4.25 3.78
CA MET A 198 19.07 -5.00 4.52
C MET A 198 17.66 -4.51 4.17
N VAL A 199 17.46 -3.20 4.11
CA VAL A 199 16.17 -2.61 3.77
C VAL A 199 15.81 -2.84 2.29
N LEU A 200 16.76 -2.73 1.37
CA LEU A 200 16.53 -3.06 -0.04
C LEU A 200 16.10 -4.51 -0.22
N SER A 201 16.67 -5.44 0.55
CA SER A 201 16.27 -6.85 0.53
C SER A 201 14.87 -7.11 1.07
N HIS A 202 14.33 -6.17 1.85
CA HIS A 202 12.93 -6.17 2.29
C HIS A 202 12.00 -5.55 1.25
N LEU A 203 12.45 -4.51 0.54
CA LEU A 203 11.64 -3.77 -0.43
C LEU A 203 11.58 -4.41 -1.82
N PHE A 204 12.59 -5.18 -2.23
CA PHE A 204 12.74 -5.71 -3.59
C PHE A 204 12.96 -7.22 -3.61
N SER A 205 12.48 -7.88 -4.67
CA SER A 205 12.75 -9.28 -4.91
C SER A 205 14.23 -9.53 -5.21
N GLN A 206 14.70 -10.77 -5.02
CA GLN A 206 16.07 -11.13 -5.38
C GLN A 206 16.37 -10.91 -6.88
N GLU A 207 15.37 -11.11 -7.74
CA GLU A 207 15.49 -10.85 -9.16
C GLU A 207 15.64 -9.34 -9.45
N GLU A 208 14.87 -8.48 -8.78
CA GLU A 208 14.99 -7.03 -8.91
C GLU A 208 16.35 -6.54 -8.43
N LEU A 209 16.85 -7.07 -7.30
CA LEU A 209 18.16 -6.73 -6.76
C LEU A 209 19.31 -7.10 -7.72
N ALA A 210 19.18 -8.22 -8.44
CA ALA A 210 20.18 -8.68 -9.39
C ALA A 210 20.10 -7.96 -10.75
N ASN A 211 18.87 -7.73 -11.24
CA ASN A 211 18.64 -7.35 -12.64
C ASN A 211 18.21 -5.89 -12.85
N ASN A 212 17.59 -5.25 -11.85
CA ASN A 212 17.05 -3.89 -11.97
C ASN A 212 17.95 -2.85 -11.31
N MET A 213 19.18 -2.75 -11.82
CA MET A 213 20.22 -1.93 -11.20
C MET A 213 19.85 -0.45 -11.09
N GLU A 214 19.16 0.16 -12.06
CA GLU A 214 18.86 1.60 -12.01
C GLU A 214 17.89 1.94 -10.88
N LEU A 215 16.76 1.22 -10.78
CA LEU A 215 15.77 1.45 -9.73
C LEU A 215 16.36 1.15 -8.35
N VAL A 216 17.03 -0.01 -8.20
CA VAL A 216 17.61 -0.43 -6.92
C VAL A 216 18.72 0.51 -6.48
N GLN A 217 19.60 0.97 -7.39
CA GLN A 217 20.64 1.94 -7.02
C GLN A 217 20.06 3.31 -6.68
N SER A 218 19.01 3.75 -7.38
CA SER A 218 18.30 4.98 -7.06
C SER A 218 17.70 4.92 -5.65
N TYR A 219 17.01 3.83 -5.29
CA TYR A 219 16.49 3.63 -3.94
C TYR A 219 17.62 3.50 -2.90
N ARG A 220 18.71 2.78 -3.21
CA ARG A 220 19.88 2.69 -2.31
C ARG A 220 20.41 4.07 -1.94
N GLN A 221 20.58 4.94 -2.94
CA GLN A 221 21.06 6.30 -2.75
C GLN A 221 20.05 7.17 -2.00
N GLN A 222 18.77 7.07 -2.34
CA GLN A 222 17.70 7.85 -1.70
C GLN A 222 17.53 7.46 -0.22
N ILE A 223 17.54 6.15 0.11
CA ILE A 223 17.52 5.67 1.49
C ILE A 223 18.71 6.21 2.27
N ALA A 224 19.92 6.13 1.70
CA ALA A 224 21.15 6.57 2.37
C ALA A 224 21.23 8.10 2.59
N SER A 225 20.63 8.89 1.71
CA SER A 225 20.76 10.37 1.71
C SER A 225 19.56 11.11 2.29
N THR A 226 18.35 10.55 2.18
CA THR A 226 17.10 11.24 2.55
C THR A 226 16.65 10.88 3.95
N VAL A 227 16.88 9.65 4.39
CA VAL A 227 16.43 9.14 5.68
C VAL A 227 17.60 9.14 6.66
N ASN A 228 17.37 9.63 7.87
CA ASN A 228 18.37 9.60 8.93
C ASN A 228 18.67 8.13 9.31
N GLN A 229 19.91 7.67 9.08
CA GLN A 229 20.27 6.26 9.23
C GLN A 229 20.16 5.74 10.67
N PHE A 230 20.41 6.59 11.67
CA PHE A 230 20.24 6.22 13.08
C PHE A 230 18.76 6.04 13.41
N ASN A 231 17.92 6.98 13.00
CA ASN A 231 16.47 6.87 13.20
C ASN A 231 15.87 5.70 12.41
N LEU A 232 16.38 5.43 11.20
CA LEU A 232 15.99 4.29 10.38
C LEU A 232 16.29 2.96 11.07
N GLN A 233 17.47 2.84 11.69
CA GLN A 233 17.83 1.64 12.45
C GLN A 233 16.84 1.38 13.58
N LEU A 234 16.37 2.43 14.28
CA LEU A 234 15.37 2.30 15.34
C LEU A 234 14.03 1.81 14.77
N PHE A 235 13.55 2.40 13.69
CA PHE A 235 12.28 2.00 13.05
C PHE A 235 12.35 0.56 12.51
N TRP A 236 13.45 0.21 11.81
CA TRP A 236 13.73 -1.14 11.34
C TRP A 236 13.77 -2.17 12.47
N SER A 237 14.36 -1.83 13.62
CA SER A 237 14.40 -2.71 14.78
C SER A 237 13.01 -2.94 15.38
N MET A 238 12.16 -1.91 15.41
CA MET A 238 10.78 -2.05 15.90
C MET A 238 9.91 -2.85 14.94
N TYR A 239 10.07 -2.66 13.63
CA TYR A 239 9.34 -3.46 12.65
C TYR A 239 9.72 -4.94 12.72
N ASN A 240 11.01 -5.27 12.86
CA ASN A 240 11.47 -6.65 12.99
C ASN A 240 11.12 -7.30 14.33
N SER A 241 10.76 -6.52 15.35
CA SER A 241 10.31 -7.03 16.66
C SER A 241 8.79 -6.97 16.83
N ARG A 242 8.04 -6.73 15.74
CA ARG A 242 6.57 -6.76 15.72
C ARG A 242 6.04 -8.11 16.20
N ARG A 243 4.84 -8.07 16.77
CA ARG A 243 4.08 -9.26 17.16
C ARG A 243 3.06 -9.59 16.07
N ASP A 244 2.36 -10.70 16.23
CA ASP A 244 1.22 -11.01 15.39
C ASP A 244 0.13 -9.95 15.58
N LEU A 245 -0.60 -9.62 14.50
CA LEU A 245 -1.82 -8.81 14.58
C LEU A 245 -2.97 -9.57 15.28
N GLU A 246 -2.79 -10.86 15.57
CA GLU A 246 -3.76 -11.74 16.25
C GLU A 246 -5.14 -11.75 15.57
N MET A 247 -5.14 -11.67 14.23
CA MET A 247 -6.37 -11.71 13.43
C MET A 247 -6.80 -13.15 13.20
N ASN A 248 -8.11 -13.39 13.32
CA ASN A 248 -8.74 -14.66 13.01
C ASN A 248 -9.95 -14.42 12.11
N ARG A 249 -10.14 -15.29 11.13
CA ARG A 249 -11.31 -15.21 10.24
C ARG A 249 -12.59 -15.28 11.08
N PRO A 250 -13.62 -14.46 10.79
CA PRO A 250 -14.88 -14.55 11.52
C PRO A 250 -15.42 -15.99 11.54
N GLY A 251 -15.72 -16.49 12.74
CA GLY A 251 -16.22 -17.85 12.96
C GLY A 251 -15.16 -18.95 13.06
N SER A 252 -13.86 -18.67 12.90
CA SER A 252 -12.80 -19.69 13.07
C SER A 252 -12.39 -19.92 14.53
N ALA A 253 -12.64 -18.95 15.42
CA ALA A 253 -12.31 -19.02 16.84
C ALA A 253 -13.34 -18.24 17.68
N PRO A 254 -13.56 -18.61 18.96
CA PRO A 254 -14.35 -17.79 19.88
C PRO A 254 -13.68 -16.42 20.06
N ASN A 255 -14.48 -15.34 19.97
CA ASN A 255 -14.00 -13.95 20.00
C ASN A 255 -12.97 -13.61 18.92
N ALA A 256 -13.03 -14.27 17.75
CA ALA A 256 -12.18 -13.95 16.61
C ALA A 256 -12.20 -12.43 16.31
N LYS A 257 -11.03 -11.81 16.42
CA LYS A 257 -10.83 -10.40 16.09
C LYS A 257 -10.38 -10.30 14.63
N THR A 258 -11.02 -9.45 13.86
CA THR A 258 -10.61 -9.16 12.47
C THR A 258 -10.92 -7.70 12.13
N LEU A 259 -10.49 -7.26 10.95
CA LEU A 259 -10.80 -5.94 10.42
C LEU A 259 -12.30 -5.86 10.05
N ARG A 260 -13.01 -4.85 10.59
CA ARG A 260 -14.44 -4.64 10.34
C ARG A 260 -14.73 -3.85 9.07
N CYS A 261 -13.76 -3.04 8.63
CA CYS A 261 -13.87 -2.25 7.41
C CYS A 261 -13.53 -3.10 6.17
N PRO A 262 -13.97 -2.69 4.97
CA PRO A 262 -13.46 -3.22 3.71
C PRO A 262 -11.93 -3.12 3.61
N VAL A 263 -11.30 -4.16 3.08
CA VAL A 263 -9.84 -4.25 2.92
C VAL A 263 -9.49 -4.62 1.48
N MET A 264 -8.54 -3.89 0.89
CA MET A 264 -7.89 -4.27 -0.35
C MET A 264 -6.43 -4.66 -0.05
N LEU A 265 -6.14 -5.95 -0.16
CA LEU A 265 -4.78 -6.48 -0.06
C LEU A 265 -4.11 -6.38 -1.43
N VAL A 266 -2.89 -5.86 -1.47
CA VAL A 266 -2.14 -5.65 -2.71
C VAL A 266 -0.74 -6.22 -2.56
N VAL A 267 -0.29 -6.99 -3.55
CA VAL A 267 1.08 -7.51 -3.61
C VAL A 267 1.52 -7.66 -5.06
N GLY A 268 2.79 -7.43 -5.34
CA GLY A 268 3.37 -7.72 -6.64
C GLY A 268 3.72 -9.19 -6.79
N ASP A 269 3.71 -9.67 -8.02
CA ASP A 269 4.24 -10.99 -8.35
C ASP A 269 5.73 -11.04 -8.03
N ASN A 270 6.16 -12.13 -7.38
CA ASN A 270 7.52 -12.34 -6.88
C ASN A 270 7.99 -11.33 -5.82
N ALA A 271 7.08 -10.57 -5.20
CA ALA A 271 7.44 -9.66 -4.11
C ALA A 271 7.88 -10.45 -2.86
N PRO A 272 8.87 -9.96 -2.09
CA PRO A 272 9.28 -10.61 -0.83
C PRO A 272 8.16 -10.82 0.19
N ALA A 273 7.09 -10.01 0.10
CA ALA A 273 5.96 -10.02 1.03
C ALA A 273 4.80 -10.93 0.59
N GLU A 274 4.91 -11.66 -0.53
CA GLU A 274 3.81 -12.46 -1.08
C GLU A 274 3.17 -13.41 -0.05
N ASP A 275 4.00 -14.22 0.62
CA ASP A 275 3.52 -15.17 1.63
C ASP A 275 2.81 -14.47 2.80
N GLY A 276 3.33 -13.33 3.24
CA GLY A 276 2.72 -12.52 4.30
C GLY A 276 1.34 -11.99 3.91
N VAL A 277 1.17 -11.53 2.68
CA VAL A 277 -0.11 -11.01 2.17
C VAL A 277 -1.13 -12.13 1.97
N VAL A 278 -0.70 -13.28 1.45
CA VAL A 278 -1.55 -14.48 1.31
C VAL A 278 -2.04 -14.96 2.67
N GLU A 279 -1.14 -15.00 3.66
CA GLU A 279 -1.50 -15.36 5.04
C GLU A 279 -2.41 -14.31 5.69
N CYS A 280 -2.23 -13.02 5.40
CA CYS A 280 -3.16 -11.99 5.83
C CYS A 280 -4.57 -12.24 5.27
N ASN A 281 -4.68 -12.55 3.97
CA ASN A 281 -5.96 -12.87 3.33
C ASN A 281 -6.66 -14.08 3.98
N SER A 282 -5.90 -15.08 4.44
CA SER A 282 -6.44 -16.25 5.13
C SER A 282 -7.17 -15.87 6.43
N LYS A 283 -6.69 -14.83 7.13
CA LYS A 283 -7.21 -14.33 8.42
C LYS A 283 -8.33 -13.30 8.33
N LEU A 284 -8.60 -12.75 7.14
CA LEU A 284 -9.63 -11.72 6.94
C LEU A 284 -10.98 -12.28 6.48
N ASP A 285 -12.03 -11.48 6.64
CA ASP A 285 -13.37 -11.78 6.13
C ASP A 285 -13.38 -11.71 4.59
N PRO A 286 -13.66 -12.82 3.88
CA PRO A 286 -13.65 -12.84 2.42
C PRO A 286 -14.80 -12.04 1.79
N THR A 287 -15.82 -11.63 2.56
CA THR A 287 -16.95 -10.85 2.04
C THR A 287 -16.64 -9.36 1.93
N THR A 288 -15.68 -8.87 2.73
CA THR A 288 -15.25 -7.47 2.76
C THR A 288 -13.80 -7.28 2.32
N THR A 289 -13.09 -8.37 1.99
CA THR A 289 -11.68 -8.33 1.57
C THR A 289 -11.54 -8.64 0.07
N THR A 290 -10.82 -7.76 -0.63
CA THR A 290 -10.38 -7.97 -2.02
C THR A 290 -8.88 -8.23 -2.03
N PHE A 291 -8.44 -9.23 -2.79
CA PHE A 291 -7.02 -9.55 -2.97
C PHE A 291 -6.60 -9.27 -4.42
N LEU A 292 -5.65 -8.36 -4.60
CA LEU A 292 -5.10 -7.93 -5.87
C LEU A 292 -3.62 -8.33 -5.95
N LYS A 293 -3.33 -9.37 -6.75
CA LYS A 293 -1.97 -9.71 -7.13
C LYS A 293 -1.63 -9.05 -8.47
N MET A 294 -0.58 -8.24 -8.48
CA MET A 294 -0.18 -7.42 -9.62
C MET A 294 0.94 -8.13 -10.39
N ALA A 295 0.68 -8.47 -11.65
CA ALA A 295 1.68 -9.07 -12.52
C ALA A 295 2.84 -8.10 -12.79
N ASP A 296 4.06 -8.63 -12.86
CA ASP A 296 5.29 -7.91 -13.26
C ASP A 296 5.59 -6.64 -12.45
N SER A 297 5.12 -6.53 -11.21
CA SER A 297 5.27 -5.31 -10.40
C SER A 297 6.29 -5.41 -9.27
N GLY A 298 6.81 -6.60 -8.97
CA GLY A 298 7.87 -6.80 -7.99
C GLY A 298 7.54 -6.25 -6.60
N GLY A 299 8.57 -5.84 -5.85
CA GLY A 299 8.46 -5.47 -4.45
C GLY A 299 7.82 -4.09 -4.16
N LEU A 300 7.75 -3.19 -5.14
CA LEU A 300 7.13 -1.85 -4.97
C LEU A 300 6.01 -1.60 -6.01
N PRO A 301 4.87 -2.30 -5.91
CA PRO A 301 3.79 -2.22 -6.89
C PRO A 301 3.22 -0.81 -7.10
N GLN A 302 3.27 0.04 -6.08
CA GLN A 302 2.84 1.44 -6.12
C GLN A 302 3.79 2.37 -6.89
N VAL A 303 4.95 1.88 -7.33
CA VAL A 303 5.97 2.65 -8.05
C VAL A 303 6.23 2.07 -9.44
N THR A 304 6.26 0.75 -9.57
CA THR A 304 6.65 0.05 -10.80
C THR A 304 5.58 0.08 -11.90
N GLN A 305 4.29 0.20 -11.54
CA GLN A 305 3.22 0.15 -12.54
C GLN A 305 3.07 1.42 -13.38
N ASP A 306 3.39 2.61 -12.85
CA ASP A 306 3.29 3.85 -13.64
C ASP A 306 4.26 3.88 -14.83
N ARG A 307 5.36 3.13 -14.75
CA ARG A 307 6.34 3.08 -15.86
C ARG A 307 5.82 2.30 -17.08
N ARG A 308 4.73 1.53 -16.96
CA ARG A 308 4.13 0.78 -18.09
C ARG A 308 2.75 1.30 -18.51
N LEU A 309 2.06 2.09 -17.69
CA LEU A 309 0.81 2.75 -18.08
C LEU A 309 1.02 3.84 -19.15
N SER A 310 2.24 4.37 -19.31
CA SER A 310 2.62 5.24 -20.43
C SER A 310 2.78 4.52 -21.79
N GLY A 311 2.53 3.21 -21.85
CA GLY A 311 2.78 2.36 -23.02
C GLY A 311 1.75 1.24 -23.21
N GLY A 312 0.47 1.53 -23.04
CA GLY A 312 -0.63 0.79 -23.69
C GLY A 312 -0.74 -0.71 -23.39
N SER A 313 -0.98 -1.10 -22.14
CA SER A 313 -1.88 -2.22 -21.81
C SER A 313 -2.15 -2.20 -20.31
N VAL A 314 -3.43 -2.22 -19.92
CA VAL A 314 -3.82 -2.44 -18.52
C VAL A 314 -3.44 -3.88 -18.17
N PRO A 315 -2.57 -4.14 -17.19
CA PRO A 315 -2.22 -5.51 -16.83
C PRO A 315 -3.47 -6.25 -16.34
N SER A 316 -3.60 -7.51 -16.77
CA SER A 316 -4.66 -8.41 -16.33
C SER A 316 -4.55 -8.65 -14.82
N ALA A 317 -5.41 -8.00 -14.03
CA ALA A 317 -5.57 -8.31 -12.62
C ALA A 317 -6.25 -9.69 -12.51
N SER A 318 -5.50 -10.73 -12.16
CA SER A 318 -6.10 -12.03 -11.83
C SER A 318 -6.78 -11.92 -10.47
N MET A 319 -8.08 -11.64 -10.48
CA MET A 319 -8.92 -11.70 -9.28
C MET A 319 -9.22 -13.16 -8.93
N THR A 320 -8.49 -13.75 -7.98
CA THR A 320 -8.84 -15.08 -7.48
C THR A 320 -10.07 -14.98 -6.58
N ARG A 321 -11.28 -15.02 -7.16
CA ARG A 321 -12.51 -15.31 -6.40
C ARG A 321 -12.44 -16.76 -5.95
N LEU A 322 -12.15 -17.02 -4.67
CA LEU A 322 -12.43 -18.33 -4.08
C LEU A 322 -13.95 -18.54 -4.03
N ALA A 323 -14.47 -19.40 -4.91
CA ALA A 323 -15.87 -19.76 -4.95
C ALA A 323 -16.22 -20.76 -3.84
N ARG A 324 -17.27 -20.42 -3.07
CA ARG A 324 -18.18 -21.27 -2.28
C ARG A 324 -17.65 -22.65 -1.84
N SER A 325 -17.25 -22.75 -0.58
CA SER A 325 -17.36 -24.01 0.15
C SER A 325 -18.84 -24.39 0.25
N ARG A 326 -19.27 -25.42 -0.49
CA ARG A 326 -20.52 -26.12 -0.22
C ARG A 326 -20.32 -26.94 1.05
N THR A 327 -20.87 -26.49 2.17
CA THR A 327 -21.09 -27.35 3.33
C THR A 327 -22.22 -28.32 2.98
N ALA A 328 -21.88 -29.57 2.69
CA ALA A 328 -22.86 -30.66 2.73
C ALA A 328 -23.04 -31.06 4.21
N SER A 329 -24.03 -30.45 4.86
CA SER A 329 -24.48 -30.89 6.18
C SER A 329 -25.26 -32.20 6.03
N LEU A 330 -24.63 -33.31 6.41
CA LEU A 330 -25.30 -34.57 6.67
C LEU A 330 -26.22 -34.38 7.88
N THR A 331 -27.54 -34.46 7.65
CA THR A 331 -28.51 -34.76 8.71
C THR A 331 -29.38 -35.90 8.24
N SER A 332 -29.38 -36.96 9.05
CA SER A 332 -30.15 -38.17 8.92
C SER A 332 -31.62 -37.93 9.30
N ALA A 333 -32.55 -38.38 8.47
CA ALA A 333 -33.91 -38.66 8.89
C ALA A 333 -34.46 -39.84 8.07
N SER A 334 -34.74 -40.93 8.77
CA SER A 334 -35.45 -42.11 8.30
C SER A 334 -36.95 -41.82 8.14
N SER A 335 -37.56 -42.21 7.02
CA SER A 335 -38.90 -42.85 6.99
C SER A 335 -39.37 -43.18 5.55
N VAL A 336 -39.45 -44.49 5.29
CA VAL A 336 -40.42 -45.26 4.49
C VAL A 336 -41.35 -44.59 3.44
N ASP A 337 -41.17 -45.09 2.21
CA ASP A 337 -42.13 -45.70 1.27
C ASP A 337 -43.04 -44.86 0.35
N GLY A 338 -43.13 -45.30 -0.93
CA GLY A 338 -44.24 -44.94 -1.83
C GLY A 338 -43.92 -44.41 -3.25
N SER A 339 -43.77 -45.33 -4.21
CA SER A 339 -44.40 -45.28 -5.56
C SER A 339 -43.83 -44.40 -6.70
N ARG A 340 -43.44 -45.09 -7.79
CA ARG A 340 -43.18 -44.57 -9.17
C ARG A 340 -44.50 -44.19 -9.89
N PRO A 341 -44.47 -43.52 -11.06
CA PRO A 341 -44.23 -44.19 -12.36
C PRO A 341 -43.28 -43.46 -13.36
N ARG A 342 -42.91 -44.23 -14.40
CA ARG A 342 -42.01 -43.99 -15.56
C ARG A 342 -42.52 -42.99 -16.62
N ALA A 343 -41.57 -42.44 -17.41
CA ALA A 343 -41.48 -42.39 -18.90
C ALA A 343 -40.46 -41.29 -19.30
N CYS A 344 -39.64 -41.30 -20.36
CA CYS A 344 -39.22 -42.24 -21.40
C CYS A 344 -37.87 -41.75 -21.99
N THR A 345 -36.97 -42.70 -22.27
CA THR A 345 -36.00 -42.81 -23.39
C THR A 345 -35.55 -41.60 -24.21
N HIS A 346 -34.23 -41.39 -24.30
CA HIS A 346 -33.51 -41.53 -25.57
C HIS A 346 -32.06 -41.93 -25.32
N SER A 347 -31.68 -43.04 -25.96
CA SER A 347 -30.36 -43.64 -26.04
C SER A 347 -29.77 -43.33 -27.41
N GLU A 348 -28.49 -42.95 -27.47
CA GLU A 348 -27.58 -43.38 -28.53
C GLU A 348 -26.23 -43.71 -27.89
N SER A 349 -25.75 -44.91 -28.22
CA SER A 349 -24.53 -45.55 -27.78
C SER A 349 -23.76 -46.00 -29.01
N SER A 350 -22.44 -45.90 -28.97
CA SER A 350 -21.46 -46.74 -29.68
C SER A 350 -20.16 -46.57 -28.89
N GLU A 351 -19.80 -47.51 -28.00
CA GLU A 351 -18.94 -48.70 -28.23
C GLU A 351 -17.60 -48.33 -28.91
N ALA A 352 -16.40 -48.69 -28.44
CA ALA A 352 -16.04 -49.96 -27.81
C ALA A 352 -14.68 -49.91 -27.05
N MET A 353 -14.53 -50.91 -26.15
CA MET A 353 -13.31 -51.53 -25.57
C MET A 353 -12.27 -50.63 -24.88
N GLY A 354 -11.84 -50.86 -23.63
CA GLY A 354 -11.91 -52.03 -22.77
C GLY A 354 -10.51 -52.41 -22.29
N GLN A 355 -10.18 -52.18 -21.02
CA GLN A 355 -9.42 -53.11 -20.15
C GLN A 355 -9.34 -52.58 -18.71
N ILE A 356 -9.45 -53.51 -17.77
CA ILE A 356 -9.69 -53.38 -16.33
C ILE A 356 -8.47 -53.93 -15.58
N ASN A 357 -8.27 -53.44 -14.34
CA ASN A 357 -7.43 -53.92 -13.21
C ASN A 357 -5.98 -53.36 -13.16
N HIS A 358 -5.41 -52.92 -12.04
CA HIS A 358 -5.61 -53.25 -10.61
C HIS A 358 -5.32 -52.07 -9.66
N THR A 359 -5.95 -52.15 -8.49
CA THR A 359 -5.80 -51.42 -7.21
C THR A 359 -4.39 -51.42 -6.61
N MET A 360 -3.98 -50.36 -5.92
CA MET A 360 -3.49 -50.38 -4.52
C MET A 360 -3.34 -48.97 -3.96
N GLU A 361 -4.06 -48.72 -2.86
CA GLU A 361 -3.80 -47.65 -1.90
C GLU A 361 -2.54 -47.99 -1.09
N VAL A 362 -1.69 -47.00 -0.82
CA VAL A 362 -0.78 -47.03 0.34
C VAL A 362 -0.72 -45.63 0.94
N SER A 363 -1.19 -45.52 2.18
CA SER A 363 -1.00 -44.38 3.07
C SER A 363 0.43 -44.33 3.61
N CYS A 364 0.99 -43.12 3.69
CA CYS A 364 1.76 -42.57 4.81
C CYS A 364 1.80 -41.05 4.63
#